data_AF-A0A918IDD1-F1
#
_entry.id   AF-A0A918IDD1-F1
#
_cell.length_a   1.000
_cell.length_b   1.000
_cell.length_c   1.000
_cell.angle_alpha   90.00
_cell.angle_beta   90.00
_cell.angle_gamma   90.00
#
_symmetry.space_group_name_H-M   'P 1'
#
loop_
_entity.id
_entity.type
_entity.pdbx_description
1 polymer ?
#
loop_
_entity_poly.entity_id
_entity_poly.type
_entity_poly.pdbx_seq_one_letter_code
_entity_poly.pdbx_strand_id
1 'polypeptide(L)'
;MVPRWVRTHVPELRKRFPRVPETVWRRLEAVDTREFSTAVAAMAVVLAAAAADGHRTGGRSAVYQTALNAFGLHGLVHLAQAATLRGYTPGSATTPLVVLPFTVWARGRLRRSGVLRPTRPRQLAEGLAFAAAAAAGTHALAQGVLRRR
;
A
#
# COMPACT_ATOMS: atom_id res chain seq x y z
N MET A 1 -7.83 -10.83 -9.18
CA MET A 1 -6.66 -10.26 -9.89
C MET A 1 -5.35 -10.58 -9.18
N VAL A 2 -5.16 -10.17 -7.91
CA VAL A 2 -3.94 -10.47 -7.13
C VAL A 2 -3.76 -11.96 -6.80
N PRO A 3 -4.75 -12.70 -6.25
CA PRO A 3 -4.56 -14.13 -5.94
C PRO A 3 -4.27 -14.98 -7.18
N ARG A 4 -4.83 -14.60 -8.33
CA ARG A 4 -4.52 -15.23 -9.63
C ARG A 4 -3.08 -14.94 -10.04
N TRP A 5 -2.64 -13.68 -9.95
CA TRP A 5 -1.26 -13.31 -10.26
C TRP A 5 -0.26 -14.08 -9.39
N VAL A 6 -0.52 -14.18 -8.08
CA VAL A 6 0.31 -14.93 -7.12
C VAL A 6 0.46 -16.39 -7.57
N ARG A 7 -0.64 -17.11 -7.81
CA ARG A 7 -0.58 -18.52 -8.25
C ARG A 7 0.19 -18.72 -9.56
N THR A 8 0.08 -17.77 -10.49
CA THR A 8 0.75 -17.86 -11.79
C THR A 8 2.24 -17.53 -11.72
N HIS A 9 2.67 -16.59 -10.86
CA HIS A 9 4.03 -16.05 -10.89
C HIS A 9 4.92 -16.53 -9.73
N VAL A 10 4.36 -16.92 -8.59
CA VAL A 10 5.16 -17.36 -7.41
C VAL A 10 6.11 -18.51 -7.73
N PRO A 11 5.73 -19.57 -8.48
CA PRO A 11 6.65 -20.66 -8.79
C PRO A 11 7.94 -20.19 -9.50
N GLU A 12 7.83 -19.22 -10.40
CA GLU A 12 8.97 -18.66 -11.14
C GLU A 12 9.77 -17.68 -10.27
N LEU A 13 9.09 -16.86 -9.47
CA LEU A 13 9.73 -15.95 -8.52
C LEU A 13 10.54 -16.70 -7.47
N ARG A 14 10.02 -17.82 -6.99
CA ARG A 14 10.70 -18.69 -6.02
C ARG A 14 12.03 -19.22 -6.56
N LYS A 15 12.08 -19.62 -7.83
CA LYS A 15 13.33 -20.03 -8.50
C LYS A 15 14.31 -18.86 -8.63
N ARG A 16 13.81 -17.68 -8.97
CA ARG A 16 14.63 -16.47 -9.21
C ARG A 16 15.18 -15.84 -7.92
N PHE A 17 14.49 -16.02 -6.79
CA PHE A 17 14.87 -15.46 -5.49
C PHE A 17 15.03 -16.54 -4.41
N PRO A 18 16.03 -17.45 -4.53
CA PRO A 18 16.20 -18.58 -3.62
C PRO A 18 16.59 -18.16 -2.19
N ARG A 19 17.05 -16.91 -2.00
CA ARG A 19 17.37 -16.33 -0.69
C ARG A 19 16.14 -15.94 0.13
N VAL A 20 14.95 -15.86 -0.49
CA VAL A 20 13.72 -15.53 0.23
C VAL A 20 13.26 -16.77 1.00
N PRO A 21 12.99 -16.66 2.32
CA PRO A 21 12.57 -17.79 3.13
C PRO A 21 11.29 -18.46 2.61
N GLU A 22 11.24 -19.79 2.68
CA GLU A 22 10.09 -20.57 2.22
C GLU A 22 8.77 -20.17 2.90
N THR A 23 8.85 -19.74 4.16
CA THR A 23 7.71 -19.23 4.93
C THR A 23 7.04 -18.02 4.27
N VAL A 24 7.80 -17.18 3.56
CA VAL A 24 7.27 -16.01 2.84
C VAL A 24 6.48 -16.45 1.61
N TRP A 25 6.99 -17.40 0.84
CA TRP A 25 6.30 -17.96 -0.33
C TRP A 25 4.98 -18.61 0.05
N ARG A 26 5.00 -19.48 1.07
CA ARG A 26 3.78 -20.14 1.57
C ARG A 26 2.74 -19.14 2.06
N ARG A 27 3.16 -18.07 2.73
CA ARG A 27 2.24 -17.01 3.19
C ARG A 27 1.62 -16.26 2.01
N LEU A 28 2.39 -15.96 0.97
CA LEU A 28 1.87 -15.29 -0.23
C LEU A 28 0.85 -16.18 -0.95
N GLU A 29 1.14 -17.46 -1.13
CA GLU A 29 0.24 -18.43 -1.79
C GLU A 29 -1.04 -18.70 -0.99
N ALA A 30 -0.97 -18.60 0.34
CA ALA A 30 -2.12 -18.78 1.23
C ALA A 30 -3.14 -17.63 1.17
N VAL A 31 -2.76 -16.45 0.63
CA VAL A 31 -3.69 -15.32 0.51
C VAL A 31 -4.72 -15.61 -0.59
N ASP A 32 -5.94 -15.91 -0.17
CA ASP A 32 -7.07 -16.11 -1.07
C ASP A 32 -7.79 -14.79 -1.44
N THR A 33 -8.77 -14.89 -2.34
CA THR A 33 -9.54 -13.73 -2.80
C THR A 33 -10.36 -13.09 -1.67
N ARG A 34 -10.86 -13.89 -0.72
CA ARG A 34 -11.73 -13.41 0.34
C ARG A 34 -10.91 -12.64 1.37
N GLU A 35 -9.80 -13.20 1.82
CA GLU A 35 -8.83 -12.52 2.70
C GLU A 35 -8.36 -11.22 2.06
N PHE A 36 -7.92 -11.26 0.81
CA PHE A 36 -7.46 -10.07 0.10
C PHE A 36 -8.55 -9.00 0.00
N SER A 37 -9.78 -9.38 -0.35
CA SER A 37 -10.89 -8.41 -0.47
C SER A 37 -11.26 -7.80 0.87
N THR A 38 -11.28 -8.59 1.94
CA THR A 38 -11.50 -8.10 3.31
C THR A 38 -10.39 -7.16 3.76
N ALA A 39 -9.12 -7.49 3.48
CA ALA A 39 -7.99 -6.63 3.79
C ALA A 39 -8.05 -5.29 3.02
N VAL A 40 -8.44 -5.32 1.74
CA VAL A 40 -8.65 -4.10 0.93
C VAL A 40 -9.80 -3.24 1.48
N ALA A 41 -10.92 -3.86 1.89
CA ALA A 41 -12.02 -3.14 2.52
C ALA A 41 -11.58 -2.46 3.84
N ALA A 42 -10.83 -3.17 4.67
CA ALA A 42 -10.27 -2.61 5.90
C ALA A 42 -9.28 -1.46 5.62
N MET A 43 -8.45 -1.57 4.58
CA MET A 43 -7.56 -0.50 4.14
C MET A 43 -8.34 0.73 3.68
N ALA A 44 -9.47 0.54 2.97
CA ALA A 44 -10.33 1.64 2.56
C ALA A 44 -10.87 2.43 3.77
N VAL A 45 -11.22 1.74 4.87
CA VAL A 45 -11.63 2.38 6.13
C VAL A 45 -10.50 3.22 6.73
N VAL A 46 -9.27 2.70 6.75
CA VAL A 46 -8.09 3.45 7.24
C VAL A 46 -7.87 4.73 6.44
N LEU A 47 -7.92 4.64 5.11
CA LEU A 47 -7.75 5.79 4.23
C LEU A 47 -8.91 6.80 4.36
N ALA A 48 -10.14 6.31 4.50
CA ALA A 48 -11.31 7.15 4.72
C ALA A 48 -11.21 7.93 6.04
N ALA A 49 -10.78 7.29 7.13
CA ALA A 49 -10.55 7.95 8.41
C ALA A 49 -9.47 9.03 8.32
N ALA A 50 -8.34 8.73 7.65
CA ALA A 50 -7.28 9.71 7.42
C ALA A 50 -7.76 10.89 6.56
N ALA A 51 -8.57 10.62 5.53
CA ALA A 51 -9.16 11.65 4.67
C ALA A 51 -10.17 12.52 5.43
N ALA A 52 -11.00 11.92 6.29
CA ALA A 52 -11.95 12.65 7.14
C ALA A 52 -11.23 13.59 8.13
N ASP A 53 -10.15 13.11 8.77
CA ASP A 53 -9.33 13.96 9.64
C ASP A 53 -8.58 15.04 8.84
N GLY A 54 -8.12 14.72 7.63
CA GLY A 54 -7.60 15.70 6.67
C GLY A 54 -8.61 16.79 6.34
N HIS A 55 -9.85 16.42 6.05
CA HIS A 55 -10.93 17.36 5.77
C HIS A 55 -11.23 18.26 6.98
N ARG A 56 -11.42 17.66 8.16
CA ARG A 56 -11.71 18.36 9.42
C ARG A 56 -10.62 19.38 9.80
N THR A 57 -9.37 19.10 9.45
CA THR A 57 -8.22 19.96 9.76
C THR A 57 -7.83 20.92 8.63
N GLY A 58 -8.58 20.95 7.53
CA GLY A 58 -8.21 21.72 6.33
C GLY A 58 -6.87 21.27 5.72
N GLY A 59 -6.51 20.00 5.91
CA GLY A 59 -5.27 19.39 5.42
C GLY A 59 -4.08 19.47 6.39
N ARG A 60 -4.21 20.11 7.56
CA ARG A 60 -3.11 20.24 8.55
C ARG A 60 -2.81 18.95 9.33
N SER A 61 -3.71 17.97 9.29
CA SER A 61 -3.52 16.69 9.99
C SER A 61 -2.20 16.01 9.62
N ALA A 62 -1.42 15.69 10.64
CA ALA A 62 -0.22 14.88 10.51
C ALA A 62 -0.56 13.48 9.98
N VAL A 63 -1.66 12.87 10.47
CA VAL A 63 -2.11 11.54 10.06
C VAL A 63 -2.50 11.54 8.58
N TYR A 64 -3.27 12.53 8.13
CA TYR A 64 -3.64 12.67 6.72
C TYR A 64 -2.42 12.80 5.82
N GLN A 65 -1.49 13.70 6.16
CA GLN A 65 -0.30 13.92 5.34
C GLN A 65 0.66 12.72 5.34
N THR A 66 0.77 11.99 6.46
CA THR A 66 1.51 10.72 6.53
C THR A 66 0.83 9.65 5.68
N ALA A 67 -0.50 9.50 5.74
CA ALA A 67 -1.25 8.57 4.90
C ALA A 67 -1.13 8.92 3.41
N LEU A 68 -1.10 10.20 3.06
CA LEU A 68 -0.88 10.66 1.68
C LEU A 68 0.54 10.32 1.17
N ASN A 69 1.56 10.49 2.03
CA ASN A 69 2.93 10.06 1.72
C ASN A 69 3.00 8.54 1.58
N ALA A 70 2.39 7.81 2.52
CA ALA A 70 2.31 6.36 2.50
C ALA A 70 1.67 5.86 1.20
N PHE A 71 0.55 6.45 0.76
CA PHE A 71 -0.14 6.12 -0.48
C PHE A 71 0.77 6.30 -1.70
N GLY A 72 1.46 7.44 -1.82
CA GLY A 72 2.40 7.69 -2.92
C GLY A 72 3.59 6.73 -2.92
N LEU A 73 4.21 6.53 -1.74
CA LEU A 73 5.37 5.65 -1.58
C LEU A 73 5.03 4.18 -1.85
N HIS A 74 3.85 3.72 -1.43
CA HIS A 74 3.31 2.40 -1.75
C HIS A 74 3.23 2.18 -3.27
N GLY A 75 2.78 3.18 -4.03
CA GLY A 75 2.78 3.10 -5.49
C GLY A 75 4.20 2.92 -6.06
N LEU A 76 5.17 3.69 -5.56
CA LEU A 76 6.56 3.55 -5.97
C LEU A 76 7.13 2.15 -5.66
N VAL A 77 6.73 1.54 -4.53
CA VAL A 77 7.10 0.15 -4.22
C VAL A 77 6.56 -0.81 -5.29
N HIS A 78 5.34 -0.65 -5.79
CA HIS A 78 4.83 -1.48 -6.87
C HIS A 78 5.60 -1.32 -8.19
N LEU A 79 6.04 -0.11 -8.52
CA LEU A 79 6.89 0.12 -9.69
C LEU A 79 8.29 -0.50 -9.51
N ALA A 80 8.89 -0.37 -8.33
CA ALA A 80 10.16 -0.99 -8.02
C ALA A 80 10.07 -2.53 -8.10
N GLN A 81 8.98 -3.11 -7.61
CA GLN A 81 8.69 -4.54 -7.78
C GLN A 81 8.58 -4.90 -9.27
N ALA A 82 7.78 -4.17 -10.06
CA ALA A 82 7.62 -4.43 -11.49
C ALA A 82 8.96 -4.37 -12.25
N ALA A 83 9.79 -3.37 -11.96
CA ALA A 83 11.12 -3.21 -12.56
C ALA A 83 12.06 -4.37 -12.17
N THR A 84 12.09 -4.74 -10.88
CA THR A 84 12.93 -5.84 -10.37
C THR A 84 12.54 -7.18 -10.99
N LEU A 85 11.23 -7.39 -11.15
CA LEU A 85 10.67 -8.60 -11.77
C LEU A 85 10.73 -8.57 -13.29
N ARG A 86 11.06 -7.42 -13.90
CA ARG A 86 10.98 -7.15 -15.34
C ARG A 86 9.62 -7.55 -15.93
N GLY A 87 8.54 -7.22 -15.21
CA GLY A 87 7.20 -7.67 -15.55
C GLY A 87 6.08 -6.94 -14.83
N TYR A 88 4.85 -7.30 -15.15
CA TYR A 88 3.65 -6.72 -14.56
C TYR A 88 3.49 -7.13 -13.09
N THR A 89 3.20 -6.16 -12.22
CA THR A 89 2.69 -6.40 -10.87
C THR A 89 1.29 -5.79 -10.77
N PRO A 90 0.42 -6.30 -9.88
CA PRO A 90 -0.95 -5.79 -9.81
C PRO A 90 -1.08 -4.28 -9.61
N GLY A 91 -0.09 -3.63 -9.00
CA GLY A 91 -0.05 -2.17 -8.80
C GLY A 91 0.67 -1.37 -9.90
N SER A 92 1.28 -2.01 -10.90
CA SER A 92 2.13 -1.32 -11.88
C SER A 92 1.33 -0.44 -12.85
N ALA A 93 0.05 -0.77 -13.11
CA ALA A 93 -0.84 0.04 -13.94
C ALA A 93 -1.53 1.16 -13.14
N THR A 94 -2.02 0.85 -11.94
CA THR A 94 -2.74 1.82 -11.11
C THR A 94 -1.83 2.91 -10.57
N THR A 95 -0.54 2.60 -10.34
CA THR A 95 0.42 3.59 -9.83
C THR A 95 0.58 4.81 -10.73
N PRO A 96 0.99 4.68 -12.01
CA PRO A 96 1.19 5.83 -12.88
C PRO A 96 -0.12 6.51 -13.29
N LEU A 97 -1.23 5.76 -13.36
CA LEU A 97 -2.52 6.30 -13.81
C LEU A 97 -3.32 6.98 -12.70
N VAL A 98 -3.15 6.56 -11.45
CA VAL A 98 -4.00 7.02 -10.34
C VAL A 98 -3.16 7.50 -9.17
N VAL A 99 -2.29 6.64 -8.63
CA VAL A 99 -1.60 6.91 -7.36
C VAL A 99 -0.69 8.14 -7.45
N LEU A 100 0.23 8.16 -8.42
CA LEU A 100 1.18 9.26 -8.57
C LEU A 100 0.48 10.57 -8.97
N PRO A 101 -0.42 10.60 -9.98
CA PRO A 101 -1.14 11.83 -10.32
C PRO A 101 -1.91 12.41 -9.13
N PHE A 102 -2.64 11.55 -8.40
CA PHE A 102 -3.40 11.99 -7.23
C PHE A 102 -2.49 12.50 -6.11
N THR A 103 -1.42 11.78 -5.77
CA THR A 103 -0.50 12.19 -4.70
C THR A 103 0.17 13.53 -5.02
N VAL A 104 0.60 13.72 -6.26
CA VAL A 104 1.20 14.99 -6.72
C VAL A 104 0.19 16.13 -6.63
N TRP A 105 -1.03 15.91 -7.13
CA TRP A 105 -2.11 16.91 -7.08
C TRP A 105 -2.47 17.29 -5.64
N ALA A 106 -2.69 16.31 -4.76
CA ALA A 106 -3.09 16.53 -3.38
C ALA A 106 -2.00 17.28 -2.59
N ARG A 107 -0.74 16.89 -2.75
CA ARG A 107 0.40 17.60 -2.16
C ARG A 107 0.53 19.02 -2.72
N GLY A 108 0.29 19.21 -4.00
CA GLY A 108 0.24 20.52 -4.64
C GLY A 108 -0.86 21.43 -4.07
N ARG A 109 -2.03 20.86 -3.72
CA ARG A 109 -3.10 21.60 -3.02
C ARG A 109 -2.67 22.01 -1.61
N LEU A 110 -2.09 21.09 -0.83
CA LEU A 110 -1.59 21.39 0.52
C LEU A 110 -0.49 22.44 0.52
N ARG A 111 0.38 22.43 -0.50
CA ARG A 111 1.45 23.42 -0.66
C ARG A 111 0.88 24.79 -0.96
N ARG A 112 -0.09 24.89 -1.89
CA ARG A 112 -0.75 26.15 -2.23
C ARG A 112 -1.53 26.75 -1.06
N SER A 113 -2.07 25.93 -0.17
CA SER A 113 -2.72 26.40 1.06
C SER A 113 -1.75 26.64 2.22
N GLY A 114 -0.43 26.49 2.02
CA GLY A 114 0.58 26.76 3.05
C GLY A 114 0.62 25.75 4.21
N VAL A 115 -0.07 24.60 4.09
CA VAL A 115 -0.18 23.60 5.17
C VAL A 115 0.66 22.35 4.95
N LEU A 116 1.28 22.20 3.77
CA LEU A 116 2.11 21.03 3.47
C LEU A 116 3.32 20.97 4.42
N ARG A 117 3.43 19.86 5.14
CA ARG A 117 4.56 19.59 6.02
C ARG A 117 5.83 19.32 5.19
N PRO A 118 7.01 19.73 5.69
CA PRO A 118 8.28 19.41 5.04
C PRO A 118 8.43 17.90 4.80
N THR A 119 8.94 17.55 3.62
CA THR A 119 9.21 16.15 3.27
C THR A 119 10.69 15.87 3.45
N ARG A 120 11.07 15.50 4.67
CA ARG A 120 12.43 15.06 5.00
C ARG A 120 12.48 13.52 4.96
N PRO A 121 13.68 12.91 4.98
CA PRO A 121 13.83 11.45 4.97
C PRO A 121 13.01 10.76 6.06
N ARG A 122 12.91 11.38 7.24
CA ARG A 122 12.08 10.88 8.35
C ARG A 122 10.60 10.73 7.97
N GLN A 123 10.00 11.70 7.26
CA GLN A 123 8.58 11.61 6.86
C GLN A 123 8.35 10.55 5.79
N LEU A 124 9.35 10.29 4.94
CA LEU A 124 9.31 9.18 3.99
C LEU A 124 9.36 7.83 4.72
N ALA A 125 10.25 7.71 5.70
CA ALA A 125 10.34 6.53 6.56
C ALA A 125 9.05 6.31 7.36
N GLU A 126 8.47 7.36 7.94
CA GLU A 126 7.16 7.31 8.61
C GLU A 126 6.05 6.86 7.65
N GLY A 127 6.04 7.37 6.42
CA GLY A 127 5.07 6.96 5.39
C GLY A 127 5.22 5.49 4.99
N LEU A 128 6.45 5.00 4.78
CA LEU A 128 6.71 3.59 4.48
C LEU A 128 6.33 2.69 5.68
N ALA A 129 6.70 3.09 6.89
CA ALA A 129 6.35 2.37 8.11
C ALA A 129 4.83 2.31 8.30
N PHE A 130 4.13 3.41 8.06
CA PHE A 130 2.67 3.46 8.07
C PHE A 130 2.06 2.53 7.02
N ALA A 131 2.55 2.56 5.77
CA ALA A 131 2.07 1.67 4.71
C ALA A 131 2.26 0.20 5.08
N ALA A 132 3.44 -0.17 5.61
CA ALA A 132 3.75 -1.53 6.02
C ALA A 132 2.86 -1.98 7.19
N ALA A 133 2.72 -1.14 8.22
CA ALA A 133 1.90 -1.42 9.39
C ALA A 133 0.41 -1.54 9.03
N ALA A 134 -0.10 -0.64 8.19
CA ALA A 134 -1.49 -0.68 7.73
C ALA A 134 -1.74 -1.95 6.89
N ALA A 135 -0.84 -2.30 5.97
CA ALA A 135 -0.97 -3.53 5.17
C ALA A 135 -0.95 -4.79 6.05
N ALA A 136 0.00 -4.89 6.99
CA ALA A 136 0.06 -6.02 7.90
C ALA A 136 -1.19 -6.10 8.79
N GLY A 137 -1.64 -4.96 9.32
CA GLY A 137 -2.82 -4.86 10.18
C GLY A 137 -4.11 -5.26 9.48
N THR A 138 -4.32 -4.84 8.23
CA THR A 138 -5.54 -5.19 7.48
C THR A 138 -5.58 -6.66 7.08
N HIS A 139 -4.43 -7.26 6.75
CA HIS A 139 -4.33 -8.70 6.54
C HIS A 139 -4.55 -9.49 7.83
N ALA A 140 -3.95 -9.08 8.95
CA ALA A 140 -4.18 -9.73 10.25
C ALA A 140 -5.66 -9.66 10.68
N LEU A 141 -6.30 -8.50 10.48
CA LEU A 141 -7.74 -8.32 10.70
C LEU A 141 -8.55 -9.27 9.81
N ALA A 142 -8.25 -9.32 8.51
CA ALA A 142 -8.94 -10.19 7.57
C ALA A 142 -8.84 -11.67 7.98
N GLN A 143 -7.64 -12.13 8.35
CA GLN A 143 -7.44 -13.48 8.85
C GLN A 143 -8.23 -13.74 10.14
N GLY A 144 -8.23 -12.79 11.08
CA GLY A 144 -8.99 -12.91 12.33
C GLY A 144 -10.50 -12.99 12.11
N VAL A 145 -11.04 -12.18 11.20
CA VAL A 145 -12.47 -12.16 10.85
C VAL A 145 -12.88 -13.45 10.14
N LEU A 146 -12.04 -13.96 9.22
CA LEU A 146 -12.35 -15.14 8.43
C LEU A 146 -12.16 -16.46 9.18
N ARG A 147 -11.21 -16.53 10.13
CA ARG A 147 -11.03 -17.71 11.00
C ARG A 147 -12.12 -17.87 12.05
N ARG A 148 -12.85 -16.80 12.35
CA ARG A 148 -13.96 -16.79 13.33
C ARG A 148 -15.32 -17.14 12.72
N ARG A 149 -15.38 -17.39 11.41
CA ARG A 149 -16.57 -17.81 10.66
C ARG A 149 -16.43 -19.25 10.25
#